data_AF-A0A422NWD1-F1
#
_entry.id   AF-A0A422NWD1-F1
#
_cell.length_a   1.000
_cell.length_b   1.000
_cell.length_c   1.000
_cell.angle_alpha   90.00
_cell.angle_beta   90.00
_cell.angle_gamma   90.00
#
_symmetry.space_group_name_H-M   'P 1'
#
loop_
_entity.id
_entity.type
_entity.pdbx_description
1 polymer ?
#
loop_
_entity_poly.entity_id
_entity_poly.type
_entity_poly.pdbx_seq_one_letter_code
_entity_poly.pdbx_strand_id
1 'polypeptide(L)'
;MREIFSLLLCCAAACWLAPPRAVAAEGGRGSEARLVAFGDLHGDLFRCRQLLRLANVTDANDRWIAGSSIVVQLGDVADRGRHPHKIYDLFASLEQQAKAAGGEFIFLIGNHELMNLLGEHSYVHPDAMAAFGGAEAYAAAFSPQGPYGSYILQHPVSVVRKGVVFVHAGITPAYAARGVGYINAELTKHFSRERHHTASKDTTNGEEHPFSDSDSPLWSRTILSEAKQGNCSLLRESLRLLSMQEVSAGRLPVHMMVGGHSVQAGGAIAVECNGSLVGADVGLSRSVYLSAGYVAYVELVPDASDPPRLVAQPRYPFGRGVRAPAPSLLGGPVQPPRCTQAVRCPSPAGGGNRELAALPRAGRGNERSGSAGLLAPHYHLLFVLAGLSLVCLVRLRRRRPTGGRHRGVCGH
;
A
#
# COMPACT_ATOMS: atom_id res chain seq x y z
N MET A 1 25.82 81.97 42.39
CA MET A 1 24.63 81.71 43.24
C MET A 1 23.70 80.81 42.44
N ARG A 2 23.27 79.61 42.81
CA ARG A 2 23.38 78.69 43.96
C ARG A 2 22.98 77.30 43.38
N GLU A 3 23.83 76.27 43.53
CA GLU A 3 23.59 75.04 44.34
C GLU A 3 22.36 74.18 43.98
N ILE A 4 22.51 73.02 43.30
CA ILE A 4 22.73 71.60 43.76
C ILE A 4 21.50 70.92 44.42
N PHE A 5 21.20 69.70 43.92
CA PHE A 5 20.72 68.45 44.59
C PHE A 5 19.43 67.78 44.05
N SER A 6 19.68 66.70 43.28
CA SER A 6 19.07 65.36 43.28
C SER A 6 17.57 65.14 43.49
N LEU A 7 16.96 64.35 42.60
CA LEU A 7 16.33 63.09 43.00
C LEU A 7 16.11 62.15 41.80
N LEU A 8 16.61 60.92 41.95
CA LEU A 8 16.30 59.76 41.12
C LEU A 8 14.79 59.46 41.18
N LEU A 9 14.18 59.13 40.04
CA LEU A 9 13.00 58.26 40.03
C LEU A 9 13.15 57.19 38.94
N CYS A 10 13.09 55.95 39.39
CA CYS A 10 13.19 54.73 38.61
C CYS A 10 12.00 54.51 37.67
N CYS A 11 12.33 53.89 36.53
CA CYS A 11 11.63 52.77 35.89
C CYS A 11 10.10 52.79 35.82
N ALA A 12 9.55 53.05 34.63
CA ALA A 12 8.65 52.14 33.92
C ALA A 12 8.34 52.69 32.52
N ALA A 13 9.29 52.56 31.59
CA ALA A 13 8.94 52.71 30.17
C ALA A 13 8.23 51.42 29.74
N ALA A 14 6.92 51.53 29.54
CA ALA A 14 6.12 50.51 28.89
C ALA A 14 6.60 50.33 27.45
N CYS A 15 7.55 49.42 27.23
CA CYS A 15 7.83 48.88 25.92
C CYS A 15 6.60 48.09 25.46
N TRP A 16 5.79 48.72 24.60
CA TRP A 16 4.87 48.00 23.74
C TRP A 16 5.69 47.07 22.86
N LEU A 17 5.83 45.82 23.28
CA LEU A 17 6.32 44.74 22.43
C LEU A 17 5.26 44.54 21.35
N ALA A 18 5.50 45.13 20.18
CA ALA A 18 4.83 44.71 18.96
C ALA A 18 4.99 43.17 18.85
N PRO A 19 3.92 42.41 18.59
CA PRO A 19 4.06 40.98 18.38
C PRO A 19 5.08 40.77 17.25
N PRO A 20 5.97 39.76 17.37
CA PRO A 20 6.88 39.46 16.28
C PRO A 20 6.01 39.25 15.03
N ARG A 21 6.25 40.07 14.01
CA ARG A 21 5.69 39.84 12.67
C ARG A 21 6.06 38.39 12.34
N ALA A 22 5.05 37.55 12.21
CA ALA A 22 5.23 36.22 11.68
C ALA A 22 6.03 36.38 10.40
N VAL A 23 7.25 35.85 10.40
CA VAL A 23 8.02 35.67 9.17
C VAL A 23 7.11 34.80 8.31
N ALA A 24 6.46 35.43 7.33
CA ALA A 24 5.80 34.72 6.27
C ALA A 24 6.85 33.76 5.73
N ALA A 25 6.56 32.46 5.83
CA ALA A 25 7.39 31.44 5.24
C ALA A 25 7.64 31.86 3.80
N GLU A 26 8.90 32.19 3.48
CA GLU A 26 9.29 32.52 2.12
C GLU A 26 8.81 31.39 1.22
N GLY A 27 8.03 31.76 0.22
CA GLY A 27 7.42 30.84 -0.73
C GLY A 27 8.48 29.91 -1.29
N GLY A 28 8.34 28.63 -0.99
CA GLY A 28 9.20 27.59 -1.50
C GLY A 28 9.29 27.72 -3.02
N ARG A 29 10.52 27.95 -3.50
CA ARG A 29 11.06 27.60 -4.82
C ARG A 29 10.02 26.81 -5.62
N GLY A 30 9.41 27.42 -6.64
CA GLY A 30 8.32 26.83 -7.43
C GLY A 30 8.56 25.34 -7.65
N SER A 31 7.81 24.51 -6.93
CA SER A 31 8.17 23.10 -6.74
C SER A 31 7.98 22.39 -8.07
N GLU A 32 9.08 22.03 -8.71
CA GLU A 32 9.07 21.20 -9.90
C GLU A 32 8.20 19.96 -9.66
N ALA A 33 7.29 19.67 -10.58
CA ALA A 33 6.31 18.59 -10.43
C ALA A 33 7.03 17.23 -10.31
N ARG A 34 7.00 16.64 -9.11
CA ARG A 34 7.68 15.38 -8.82
C ARG A 34 6.83 14.20 -9.26
N LEU A 35 7.47 13.06 -9.51
CA LEU A 35 6.80 11.77 -9.60
C LEU A 35 7.38 10.87 -8.50
N VAL A 36 6.53 10.44 -7.58
CA VAL A 36 6.92 9.68 -6.38
C VAL A 36 6.11 8.38 -6.31
N ALA A 37 6.75 7.27 -5.95
CA ALA A 37 6.08 5.99 -5.75
C ALA A 37 6.49 5.30 -4.45
N PHE A 38 5.57 4.58 -3.82
CA PHE A 38 5.84 3.81 -2.61
C PHE A 38 5.00 2.55 -2.50
N GLY A 39 5.55 1.54 -1.81
CA GLY A 39 5.00 0.19 -1.73
C GLY A 39 3.94 -0.03 -0.65
N ASP A 40 3.88 -1.28 -0.25
CA ASP A 40 2.78 -1.95 0.45
C ASP A 40 2.61 -1.45 1.90
N LEU A 41 1.37 -1.26 2.33
CA LEU A 41 1.03 -0.61 3.60
C LEU A 41 0.38 -1.53 4.62
N HIS A 42 -0.35 -2.56 4.18
CA HIS A 42 -0.96 -3.58 5.03
C HIS A 42 -1.50 -3.07 6.36
N GLY A 43 -2.46 -2.14 6.30
CA GLY A 43 -3.17 -1.58 7.44
C GLY A 43 -2.33 -0.78 8.45
N ASP A 44 -1.07 -0.45 8.15
CA ASP A 44 -0.18 0.32 9.04
C ASP A 44 -0.31 1.83 8.78
N LEU A 45 -1.39 2.42 9.31
CA LEU A 45 -1.69 3.86 9.16
C LEU A 45 -0.57 4.77 9.68
N PHE A 46 0.14 4.34 10.74
CA PHE A 46 1.26 5.12 11.27
C PHE A 46 2.38 5.22 10.23
N ARG A 47 2.77 4.10 9.62
CA ARG A 47 3.79 4.08 8.56
C ARG A 47 3.36 4.83 7.32
N CYS A 48 2.08 4.70 6.93
CA CYS A 48 1.49 5.50 5.85
C CYS A 48 1.71 7.00 6.09
N ARG A 49 1.23 7.53 7.22
CA ARG A 49 1.40 8.95 7.57
C ARG A 49 2.86 9.38 7.70
N GLN A 50 3.69 8.55 8.32
CA GLN A 50 5.11 8.85 8.49
C GLN A 50 5.81 8.98 7.13
N LEU A 51 5.57 8.03 6.22
CA LEU A 51 6.13 8.06 4.87
C LEU A 51 5.63 9.27 4.09
N LEU A 52 4.33 9.53 4.06
CA LEU A 52 3.75 10.65 3.33
C LEU A 52 4.34 12.00 3.77
N ARG A 53 4.57 12.19 5.07
CA ARG A 53 5.21 13.40 5.61
C ARG A 53 6.69 13.49 5.22
N LEU A 54 7.44 12.40 5.38
CA LEU A 54 8.87 12.37 5.04
C LEU A 54 9.12 12.54 3.54
N ALA A 55 8.17 12.11 2.70
CA ALA A 55 8.20 12.33 1.27
C ALA A 55 7.70 13.72 0.86
N ASN A 56 7.33 14.61 1.78
CA ASN A 56 6.70 15.91 1.51
C ASN A 56 5.43 15.81 0.64
N VAL A 57 4.62 14.76 0.86
CA VAL A 57 3.30 14.61 0.22
C VAL A 57 2.23 15.28 1.06
N THR A 58 2.29 15.09 2.39
CA THR A 58 1.33 15.67 3.32
C THR A 58 1.97 16.46 4.45
N ASP A 59 1.23 17.41 5.01
CA ASP A 59 1.58 18.06 6.27
C ASP A 59 1.20 17.20 7.51
N ALA A 60 1.39 17.77 8.70
CA ALA A 60 1.06 17.11 9.97
C ALA A 60 -0.44 16.81 10.16
N ASN A 61 -1.32 17.51 9.41
CA ASN A 61 -2.77 17.38 9.46
C ASN A 61 -3.31 16.56 8.27
N ASP A 62 -2.44 15.81 7.60
CA ASP A 62 -2.76 14.99 6.43
C ASP A 62 -3.29 15.81 5.23
N ARG A 63 -2.91 17.09 5.13
CA ARG A 63 -3.25 17.93 3.97
C ARG A 63 -2.20 17.80 2.87
N TRP A 64 -2.64 17.73 1.62
CA TRP A 64 -1.76 17.69 0.44
C TRP A 64 -0.89 18.94 0.35
N ILE A 65 0.43 18.74 0.26
CA ILE A 65 1.42 19.82 0.06
C ILE A 65 2.36 19.55 -1.12
N ALA A 66 2.07 18.52 -1.93
CA ALA A 66 2.94 18.09 -3.02
C ALA A 66 2.74 18.88 -4.33
N GLY A 67 1.96 19.98 -4.30
CA GLY A 67 1.70 20.82 -5.48
C GLY A 67 1.12 20.03 -6.65
N SER A 68 1.69 20.21 -7.85
CA SER A 68 1.32 19.50 -9.07
C SER A 68 2.03 18.13 -9.24
N SER A 69 2.61 17.58 -8.17
CA SER A 69 3.27 16.27 -8.21
C SER A 69 2.29 15.13 -8.47
N ILE A 70 2.81 14.04 -9.02
CA ILE A 70 2.13 12.75 -9.14
C ILE A 70 2.69 11.82 -8.05
N VAL A 71 1.82 11.24 -7.24
CA VAL A 71 2.17 10.30 -6.16
C VAL A 71 1.45 8.99 -6.41
N VAL A 72 2.18 7.87 -6.45
CA VAL A 72 1.63 6.54 -6.74
C VAL A 72 1.85 5.61 -5.55
N GLN A 73 0.76 5.08 -4.99
CA GLN A 73 0.80 3.97 -4.04
C GLN A 73 0.57 2.66 -4.80
N LEU A 74 1.45 1.68 -4.59
CA LEU A 74 1.57 0.47 -5.42
C LEU A 74 0.66 -0.70 -4.99
N GLY A 75 -0.43 -0.48 -4.27
CA GLY A 75 -1.35 -1.53 -3.81
C GLY A 75 -1.01 -2.15 -2.46
N ASP A 76 -1.83 -3.11 -2.03
CA ASP A 76 -1.71 -3.81 -0.75
C ASP A 76 -1.83 -2.86 0.45
N VAL A 77 -2.96 -2.16 0.50
CA VAL A 77 -3.37 -1.34 1.64
C VAL A 77 -4.10 -2.18 2.69
N ALA A 78 -4.92 -3.14 2.25
CA ALA A 78 -5.66 -4.04 3.12
C ALA A 78 -4.77 -5.08 3.82
N ASP A 79 -5.39 -5.78 4.78
CA ASP A 79 -4.86 -6.93 5.49
C ASP A 79 -3.65 -6.70 6.40
N ARG A 80 -3.40 -7.69 7.26
CA ARG A 80 -2.35 -7.83 8.29
C ARG A 80 -2.38 -6.77 9.39
N GLY A 81 -2.48 -5.49 9.05
CA GLY A 81 -2.58 -4.38 9.99
C GLY A 81 -4.01 -4.04 10.40
N ARG A 82 -4.13 -3.11 11.34
CA ARG A 82 -5.37 -2.83 12.08
C ARG A 82 -6.23 -1.71 11.49
N HIS A 83 -5.71 -0.94 10.54
CA HIS A 83 -6.32 0.32 10.12
C HIS A 83 -6.45 0.50 8.60
N PRO A 84 -6.79 -0.53 7.80
CA PRO A 84 -6.90 -0.37 6.35
C PRO A 84 -7.95 0.69 5.97
N HIS A 85 -9.10 0.70 6.65
CA HIS A 85 -10.18 1.66 6.43
C HIS A 85 -9.77 3.13 6.57
N LYS A 86 -8.93 3.44 7.57
CA LYS A 86 -8.42 4.80 7.77
C LYS A 86 -7.41 5.21 6.69
N ILE A 87 -6.72 4.25 6.08
CA ILE A 87 -5.81 4.54 4.97
C ILE A 87 -6.63 4.83 3.71
N TYR A 88 -7.69 4.06 3.41
CA TYR A 88 -8.59 4.37 2.31
C TYR A 88 -9.31 5.72 2.47
N ASP A 89 -9.79 6.04 3.68
CA ASP A 89 -10.38 7.36 3.97
C ASP A 89 -9.38 8.50 3.72
N LEU A 90 -8.10 8.28 4.07
CA LEU A 90 -7.02 9.22 3.80
C LEU A 90 -6.74 9.34 2.30
N PHE A 91 -6.67 8.23 1.57
CA PHE A 91 -6.39 8.23 0.13
C PHE A 91 -7.48 8.93 -0.67
N ALA A 92 -8.75 8.62 -0.39
CA ALA A 92 -9.88 9.31 -1.01
C ALA A 92 -9.85 10.82 -0.75
N SER A 93 -9.40 11.26 0.43
CA SER A 93 -9.18 12.68 0.74
C SER A 93 -8.00 13.27 -0.05
N LEU A 94 -6.87 12.56 -0.13
CA LEU A 94 -5.68 13.02 -0.83
C LEU A 94 -5.88 13.10 -2.34
N GLU A 95 -6.65 12.20 -2.94
CA GLU A 95 -7.03 12.28 -4.36
C GLU A 95 -7.76 13.59 -4.69
N GLN A 96 -8.73 13.98 -3.85
CA GLN A 96 -9.48 15.22 -4.02
C GLN A 96 -8.57 16.44 -3.85
N GLN A 97 -7.73 16.44 -2.80
CA GLN A 97 -6.82 17.54 -2.52
C GLN A 97 -5.72 17.68 -3.58
N ALA A 98 -5.15 16.58 -4.05
CA ALA A 98 -4.15 16.56 -5.12
C ALA A 98 -4.74 17.14 -6.40
N LYS A 99 -5.92 16.68 -6.81
CA LYS A 99 -6.63 17.20 -7.97
C LYS A 99 -6.90 18.70 -7.85
N ALA A 100 -7.34 19.16 -6.69
CA ALA A 100 -7.58 20.59 -6.43
C ALA A 100 -6.30 21.44 -6.52
N ALA A 101 -5.14 20.86 -6.20
CA ALA A 101 -3.82 21.49 -6.31
C ALA A 101 -3.15 21.31 -7.68
N GLY A 102 -3.82 20.69 -8.65
CA GLY A 102 -3.25 20.39 -9.98
C GLY A 102 -2.26 19.23 -10.00
N GLY A 103 -2.20 18.43 -8.93
CA GLY A 103 -1.45 17.19 -8.82
C GLY A 103 -2.33 15.95 -9.01
N GLU A 104 -1.74 14.79 -8.75
CA GLU A 104 -2.41 13.50 -8.87
C GLU A 104 -1.95 12.56 -7.75
N PHE A 105 -2.89 11.99 -6.99
CA PHE A 105 -2.62 10.85 -6.11
C PHE A 105 -3.27 9.63 -6.75
N ILE A 106 -2.49 8.57 -6.97
CA ILE A 106 -2.92 7.34 -7.63
C ILE A 106 -2.73 6.19 -6.65
N PHE A 107 -3.83 5.56 -6.25
CA PHE A 107 -3.83 4.28 -5.57
C PHE A 107 -3.98 3.16 -6.60
N LEU A 108 -3.09 2.16 -6.58
CA LEU A 108 -3.19 0.96 -7.41
C LEU A 108 -3.80 -0.21 -6.62
N ILE A 109 -4.47 -1.11 -7.32
CA ILE A 109 -5.03 -2.32 -6.72
C ILE A 109 -3.94 -3.39 -6.60
N GLY A 110 -3.74 -3.92 -5.39
CA GLY A 110 -2.88 -5.07 -5.11
C GLY A 110 -3.65 -6.39 -5.00
N ASN A 111 -2.93 -7.47 -4.71
CA ASN A 111 -3.58 -8.77 -4.55
C ASN A 111 -4.46 -8.82 -3.30
N HIS A 112 -4.10 -8.12 -2.23
CA HIS A 112 -4.90 -8.09 -1.00
C HIS A 112 -6.23 -7.34 -1.20
N GLU A 113 -6.27 -6.33 -2.07
CA GLU A 113 -7.53 -5.72 -2.48
C GLU A 113 -8.43 -6.71 -3.23
N LEU A 114 -7.88 -7.46 -4.18
CA LEU A 114 -8.64 -8.49 -4.91
C LEU A 114 -9.17 -9.58 -3.96
N MET A 115 -8.31 -10.08 -3.06
CA MET A 115 -8.72 -11.08 -2.06
C MET A 115 -9.90 -10.57 -1.22
N ASN A 116 -9.84 -9.34 -0.74
CA ASN A 116 -10.93 -8.75 0.05
C ASN A 116 -12.23 -8.63 -0.76
N LEU A 117 -12.15 -8.23 -2.04
CA LEU A 117 -13.29 -8.16 -2.96
C LEU A 117 -13.92 -9.53 -3.26
N LEU A 118 -13.10 -10.59 -3.28
CA LEU A 118 -13.54 -11.98 -3.46
C LEU A 118 -14.05 -12.63 -2.15
N GLY A 119 -13.96 -11.94 -1.02
CA GLY A 119 -14.38 -12.46 0.28
C GLY A 119 -13.32 -13.32 0.99
N GLU A 120 -12.07 -13.31 0.51
CA GLU A 120 -10.95 -14.03 1.11
C GLU A 120 -10.28 -13.21 2.21
N HIS A 121 -10.80 -13.31 3.44
CA HIS A 121 -10.36 -12.47 4.57
C HIS A 121 -9.34 -13.13 5.49
N SER A 122 -8.64 -14.16 5.02
CA SER A 122 -7.70 -14.96 5.82
C SER A 122 -6.50 -14.16 6.37
N TYR A 123 -6.14 -13.05 5.73
CA TYR A 123 -5.06 -12.17 6.17
C TYR A 123 -5.54 -10.94 6.95
N VAL A 124 -6.85 -10.76 7.14
CA VAL A 124 -7.40 -9.60 7.84
C VAL A 124 -7.12 -9.71 9.33
N HIS A 125 -6.59 -8.64 9.93
CA HIS A 125 -6.33 -8.61 11.37
C HIS A 125 -7.65 -8.65 12.18
N PRO A 126 -7.76 -9.44 13.26
CA PRO A 126 -8.98 -9.50 14.08
C PRO A 126 -9.47 -8.14 14.57
N ASP A 127 -8.58 -7.28 15.08
CA ASP A 127 -8.95 -5.90 15.46
C ASP A 127 -9.49 -5.05 14.31
N ALA A 128 -9.05 -5.30 13.06
CA ALA A 128 -9.63 -4.62 11.90
C ALA A 128 -11.07 -5.08 11.71
N MET A 129 -11.36 -6.38 11.79
CA MET A 129 -12.75 -6.89 11.74
C MET A 129 -13.59 -6.35 12.91
N ALA A 130 -13.05 -6.37 14.12
CA ALA A 130 -13.73 -5.89 15.33
C ALA A 130 -14.13 -4.41 15.22
N ALA A 131 -13.30 -3.59 14.57
CA ALA A 131 -13.62 -2.18 14.33
C ALA A 131 -14.89 -1.98 13.48
N PHE A 132 -15.24 -2.95 12.64
CA PHE A 132 -16.48 -2.94 11.86
C PHE A 132 -17.67 -3.57 12.59
N GLY A 133 -17.46 -4.17 13.76
CA GLY A 133 -18.48 -4.94 14.48
C GLY A 133 -18.42 -6.45 14.22
N GLY A 134 -17.33 -6.96 13.63
CA GLY A 134 -17.10 -8.38 13.40
C GLY A 134 -16.87 -8.72 11.92
N ALA A 135 -16.63 -10.01 11.66
CA ALA A 135 -16.27 -10.51 10.33
C ALA A 135 -17.35 -10.22 9.27
N GLU A 136 -18.62 -10.42 9.59
CA GLU A 136 -19.73 -10.18 8.64
C GLU A 136 -19.82 -8.70 8.22
N ALA A 137 -19.70 -7.78 9.17
CA ALA A 137 -19.75 -6.35 8.89
C ALA A 137 -18.51 -5.86 8.12
N TYR A 138 -17.33 -6.42 8.42
CA TYR A 138 -16.12 -6.19 7.62
C TYR A 138 -16.31 -6.68 6.18
N ALA A 139 -16.79 -7.93 6.02
CA ALA A 139 -17.03 -8.53 4.72
C ALA A 139 -18.04 -7.72 3.90
N ALA A 140 -19.13 -7.26 4.50
CA ALA A 140 -20.09 -6.38 3.84
C ALA A 140 -19.44 -5.05 3.39
N ALA A 141 -18.57 -4.46 4.22
CA ALA A 141 -17.94 -3.19 3.92
C ALA A 141 -16.89 -3.27 2.78
N PHE A 142 -16.19 -4.39 2.68
CA PHE A 142 -15.17 -4.68 1.66
C PHE A 142 -15.69 -5.43 0.44
N SER A 143 -16.95 -5.90 0.47
CA SER A 143 -17.61 -6.48 -0.69
C SER A 143 -17.65 -5.49 -1.87
N PRO A 144 -17.78 -5.96 -3.12
CA PRO A 144 -17.88 -5.07 -4.30
C PRO A 144 -18.99 -4.00 -4.19
N GLN A 145 -20.06 -4.27 -3.43
CA GLN A 145 -21.15 -3.32 -3.18
C GLN A 145 -20.96 -2.46 -1.92
N GLY A 146 -20.00 -2.81 -1.07
CA GLY A 146 -19.66 -2.09 0.15
C GLY A 146 -18.92 -0.77 -0.13
N PRO A 147 -18.88 0.15 0.85
CA PRO A 147 -18.20 1.44 0.71
C PRO A 147 -16.73 1.30 0.33
N TYR A 148 -15.98 0.38 0.94
CA TYR A 148 -14.55 0.21 0.65
C TYR A 148 -14.31 -0.60 -0.62
N GLY A 149 -15.08 -1.67 -0.86
CA GLY A 149 -14.93 -2.44 -2.10
C GLY A 149 -15.31 -1.65 -3.35
N SER A 150 -16.39 -0.85 -3.29
CA SER A 150 -16.76 0.05 -4.39
C SER A 150 -15.74 1.17 -4.63
N TYR A 151 -15.09 1.67 -3.58
CA TYR A 151 -13.95 2.60 -3.71
C TYR A 151 -12.76 1.90 -4.38
N ILE A 152 -12.38 0.70 -3.93
CA ILE A 152 -11.30 -0.10 -4.54
C ILE A 152 -11.56 -0.29 -6.03
N LEU A 153 -12.77 -0.71 -6.43
CA LEU A 153 -13.12 -0.96 -7.84
C LEU A 153 -13.07 0.26 -8.78
N GLN A 154 -12.93 1.47 -8.24
CA GLN A 154 -12.72 2.69 -9.04
C GLN A 154 -11.25 2.92 -9.42
N HIS A 155 -10.33 2.11 -8.88
CA HIS A 155 -8.89 2.30 -9.05
C HIS A 155 -8.29 1.38 -10.11
N PRO A 156 -7.19 1.77 -10.75
CA PRO A 156 -6.53 0.95 -11.74
C PRO A 156 -5.67 -0.15 -11.10
N VAL A 157 -5.50 -1.25 -11.82
CA VAL A 157 -4.47 -2.26 -11.53
C VAL A 157 -3.09 -1.78 -11.98
N SER A 158 -3.04 -1.03 -13.08
CA SER A 158 -1.79 -0.47 -13.61
C SER A 158 -2.01 0.87 -14.29
N VAL A 159 -0.98 1.72 -14.29
CA VAL A 159 -1.04 3.04 -14.93
C VAL A 159 0.30 3.39 -15.58
N VAL A 160 0.26 4.08 -16.72
CA VAL A 160 1.45 4.68 -17.33
C VAL A 160 1.45 6.19 -17.09
N ARG A 161 2.57 6.71 -16.58
CA ARG A 161 2.82 8.16 -16.43
C ARG A 161 4.26 8.45 -16.84
N LYS A 162 4.45 9.41 -17.75
CA LYS A 162 5.77 9.88 -18.21
C LYS A 162 6.72 8.74 -18.64
N GLY A 163 6.21 7.75 -19.39
CA GLY A 163 6.99 6.59 -19.86
C GLY A 163 7.29 5.53 -18.79
N VAL A 164 6.75 5.66 -17.57
CA VAL A 164 6.89 4.68 -16.50
C VAL A 164 5.57 3.97 -16.29
N VAL A 165 5.57 2.64 -16.30
CA VAL A 165 4.42 1.82 -15.91
C VAL A 165 4.52 1.47 -14.42
N PHE A 166 3.43 1.72 -13.69
CA PHE A 166 3.27 1.35 -12.29
C PHE A 166 2.25 0.22 -12.20
N VAL A 167 2.57 -0.79 -11.40
CA VAL A 167 1.77 -2.01 -11.21
C VAL A 167 2.03 -2.54 -9.80
N HIS A 168 1.13 -3.33 -9.22
CA HIS A 168 1.38 -3.92 -7.90
C HIS A 168 2.53 -4.93 -7.88
N ALA A 169 2.53 -5.95 -8.75
CA ALA A 169 3.61 -6.95 -8.81
C ALA A 169 4.49 -6.74 -10.07
N GLY A 170 4.12 -7.34 -11.19
CA GLY A 170 4.84 -7.20 -12.46
C GLY A 170 3.96 -7.59 -13.64
N ILE A 171 4.09 -6.89 -14.77
CA ILE A 171 3.31 -7.17 -15.99
C ILE A 171 4.13 -8.09 -16.89
N THR A 172 3.79 -9.38 -16.92
CA THR A 172 4.47 -10.37 -17.79
C THR A 172 4.18 -10.09 -19.28
N PRO A 173 4.96 -10.66 -20.23
CA PRO A 173 4.71 -10.46 -21.66
C PRO A 173 3.28 -10.81 -22.10
N ALA A 174 2.68 -11.82 -21.49
CA ALA A 174 1.29 -12.24 -21.77
C ALA A 174 0.28 -11.11 -21.49
N TYR A 175 0.41 -10.41 -20.36
CA TYR A 175 -0.44 -9.27 -20.02
C TYR A 175 -0.01 -7.98 -20.73
N ALA A 176 1.30 -7.77 -20.92
CA ALA A 176 1.85 -6.63 -21.64
C ALA A 176 1.34 -6.56 -23.08
N ALA A 177 1.20 -7.71 -23.75
CA ALA A 177 0.65 -7.82 -25.10
C ALA A 177 -0.81 -7.33 -25.20
N ARG A 178 -1.56 -7.37 -24.09
CA ARG A 178 -2.95 -6.89 -24.02
C ARG A 178 -3.04 -5.40 -23.66
N GLY A 179 -2.00 -4.83 -23.06
CA GLY A 179 -1.91 -3.42 -22.68
C GLY A 179 -2.61 -3.07 -21.36
N VAL A 180 -2.25 -1.92 -20.78
CA VAL A 180 -2.77 -1.44 -19.48
C VAL A 180 -4.28 -1.20 -19.48
N GLY A 181 -4.85 -0.80 -20.62
CA GLY A 181 -6.29 -0.60 -20.76
C GLY A 181 -7.07 -1.90 -20.59
N TYR A 182 -6.60 -2.99 -21.18
CA TYR A 182 -7.19 -4.32 -20.98
C TYR A 182 -7.05 -4.76 -19.53
N ILE A 183 -5.84 -4.63 -18.95
CA ILE A 183 -5.56 -5.04 -17.57
C ILE A 183 -6.53 -4.36 -16.59
N ASN A 184 -6.73 -3.05 -16.72
CA ASN A 184 -7.65 -2.32 -15.85
C ASN A 184 -9.12 -2.70 -16.07
N ALA A 185 -9.53 -2.91 -17.33
CA ALA A 185 -10.89 -3.34 -17.63
C ALA A 185 -11.19 -4.74 -17.10
N GLU A 186 -10.23 -5.67 -17.21
CA GLU A 186 -10.40 -7.07 -16.87
C GLU A 186 -10.76 -7.28 -15.39
N LEU A 187 -10.17 -6.50 -14.48
CA LEU A 187 -10.53 -6.54 -13.06
C LEU A 187 -12.04 -6.30 -12.86
N THR A 188 -12.56 -5.22 -13.43
CA THR A 188 -13.94 -4.79 -13.18
C THR A 188 -14.99 -5.70 -13.83
N LYS A 189 -14.65 -6.40 -14.92
CA LYS A 189 -15.57 -7.31 -15.61
C LYS A 189 -16.10 -8.42 -14.71
N HIS A 190 -15.30 -8.89 -13.76
CA HIS A 190 -15.72 -9.94 -12.83
C HIS A 190 -16.81 -9.46 -11.86
N PHE A 191 -16.83 -8.16 -11.55
CA PHE A 191 -17.73 -7.56 -10.56
C PHE A 191 -18.92 -6.82 -11.19
N SER A 192 -19.02 -6.80 -12.53
CA SER A 192 -20.14 -6.19 -13.25
C SER A 192 -21.46 -6.95 -13.04
N ARG A 193 -22.54 -6.18 -12.83
CA ARG A 193 -23.89 -6.65 -12.45
C ARG A 193 -24.50 -7.74 -13.35
N GLU A 194 -24.04 -7.90 -14.59
CA GLU A 194 -24.53 -8.95 -15.50
C GLU A 194 -24.28 -10.38 -14.99
N ARG A 195 -23.26 -10.61 -14.15
CA ARG A 195 -23.07 -11.91 -13.46
C ARG A 195 -23.90 -12.07 -12.19
N HIS A 196 -24.44 -10.99 -11.64
CA HIS A 196 -25.16 -11.01 -10.36
C HIS A 196 -26.66 -11.32 -10.48
N HIS A 197 -27.22 -11.42 -11.69
CA HIS A 197 -28.65 -11.78 -11.90
C HIS A 197 -28.95 -13.29 -11.88
N THR A 198 -27.92 -14.15 -11.87
CA THR A 198 -28.09 -15.61 -11.74
C THR A 198 -27.67 -16.14 -10.38
N ALA A 199 -27.23 -15.29 -9.44
CA ALA A 199 -26.74 -15.71 -8.13
C ALA A 199 -27.88 -15.96 -7.11
N SER A 200 -28.81 -16.83 -7.47
CA SER A 200 -29.53 -17.66 -6.50
C SER A 200 -28.72 -18.93 -6.32
N LYS A 201 -27.96 -19.03 -5.22
CA LYS A 201 -27.27 -20.28 -4.81
C LYS A 201 -26.40 -20.92 -5.90
N ASP A 202 -25.57 -20.15 -6.60
CA ASP A 202 -24.52 -20.75 -7.42
C ASP A 202 -23.20 -20.75 -6.65
N THR A 203 -22.97 -21.82 -5.89
CA THR A 203 -21.69 -22.11 -5.24
C THR A 203 -20.65 -22.66 -6.23
N THR A 204 -20.92 -22.71 -7.53
CA THR A 204 -19.95 -23.19 -8.53
C THR A 204 -20.27 -22.72 -9.95
N ASN A 205 -19.65 -21.61 -10.35
CA ASN A 205 -18.94 -21.52 -11.63
C ASN A 205 -17.63 -20.77 -11.30
N GLY A 206 -16.70 -21.36 -10.55
CA GLY A 206 -15.76 -22.34 -11.12
C GLY A 206 -14.62 -21.66 -11.91
N GLU A 207 -14.78 -20.40 -12.31
CA GLU A 207 -13.73 -19.61 -12.95
C GLU A 207 -13.11 -18.68 -11.91
N GLU A 208 -11.95 -19.09 -11.41
CA GLU A 208 -11.06 -18.25 -10.63
C GLU A 208 -10.86 -16.91 -11.34
N HIS A 209 -10.81 -15.81 -10.58
CA HIS A 209 -10.57 -14.50 -11.18
C HIS A 209 -9.26 -14.56 -12.00
N PRO A 210 -9.18 -14.02 -13.23
CA PRO A 210 -7.96 -14.12 -14.05
C PRO A 210 -6.69 -13.59 -13.37
N PHE A 211 -6.87 -12.64 -12.45
CA PHE A 211 -5.80 -12.11 -11.60
C PHE A 211 -5.55 -12.85 -10.28
N SER A 212 -6.14 -14.03 -10.08
CA SER A 212 -5.70 -14.95 -9.03
C SER A 212 -4.50 -15.80 -9.46
N ASP A 213 -4.26 -15.88 -10.77
CA ASP A 213 -3.10 -16.58 -11.33
C ASP A 213 -1.77 -15.93 -10.92
N SER A 214 -0.75 -16.77 -10.71
CA SER A 214 0.58 -16.36 -10.25
C SER A 214 1.36 -15.49 -11.25
N ASP A 215 1.04 -15.54 -12.54
CA ASP A 215 1.65 -14.69 -13.57
C ASP A 215 0.87 -13.39 -13.82
N SER A 216 -0.20 -13.17 -13.05
CA SER A 216 -1.00 -11.95 -13.15
C SER A 216 -0.27 -10.70 -12.64
N PRO A 217 -0.70 -9.50 -13.06
CA PRO A 217 -0.14 -8.23 -12.59
C PRO A 217 -0.21 -8.02 -11.06
N LEU A 218 -1.05 -8.80 -10.36
CA LEU A 218 -1.21 -8.71 -8.90
C LEU A 218 -0.31 -9.68 -8.14
N TRP A 219 0.17 -10.77 -8.77
CA TRP A 219 0.93 -11.82 -8.07
C TRP A 219 2.32 -12.09 -8.64
N SER A 220 2.61 -11.70 -9.88
CA SER A 220 3.83 -12.12 -10.57
C SER A 220 5.09 -11.58 -9.91
N ARG A 221 5.88 -12.51 -9.35
CA ARG A 221 7.22 -12.26 -8.81
C ARG A 221 8.32 -12.57 -9.83
N THR A 222 7.95 -13.18 -10.96
CA THR A 222 8.88 -13.76 -11.94
C THR A 222 9.81 -12.71 -12.53
N ILE A 223 9.26 -11.57 -12.98
CA ILE A 223 10.06 -10.49 -13.60
C ILE A 223 11.15 -9.99 -12.66
N LEU A 224 10.80 -9.68 -11.41
CA LEU A 224 11.77 -9.19 -10.44
C LEU A 224 12.76 -10.28 -10.00
N SER A 225 12.28 -11.51 -9.83
CA SER A 225 13.12 -12.65 -9.45
C SER A 225 14.18 -12.96 -10.51
N GLU A 226 13.80 -12.98 -11.79
CA GLU A 226 14.74 -13.20 -12.89
C GLU A 226 15.70 -12.02 -13.07
N ALA A 227 15.21 -10.78 -12.95
CA ALA A 227 16.04 -9.59 -13.06
C ALA A 227 17.16 -9.56 -12.00
N LYS A 228 16.85 -9.93 -10.75
CA LYS A 228 17.84 -10.08 -9.66
C LYS A 228 18.89 -11.16 -9.93
N GLN A 229 18.58 -12.12 -10.80
CA GLN A 229 19.51 -13.14 -11.27
C GLN A 229 20.28 -12.71 -12.54
N GLY A 230 20.09 -11.46 -12.98
CA GLY A 230 20.73 -10.89 -14.17
C GLY A 230 19.99 -11.18 -15.48
N ASN A 231 18.83 -11.84 -15.44
CA ASN A 231 18.02 -12.09 -16.64
C ASN A 231 16.90 -11.05 -16.79
N CYS A 232 17.09 -10.13 -17.73
CA CYS A 232 16.13 -9.06 -18.02
C CYS A 232 15.28 -9.32 -19.28
N SER A 233 15.24 -10.56 -19.80
CA SER A 233 14.53 -10.87 -21.05
C SER A 233 13.02 -10.64 -20.94
N LEU A 234 12.38 -11.15 -19.89
CA LEU A 234 10.94 -10.98 -19.64
C LEU A 234 10.57 -9.51 -19.49
N LEU A 235 11.36 -8.74 -18.73
CA LEU A 235 11.14 -7.31 -18.58
C LEU A 235 11.23 -6.58 -19.92
N ARG A 236 12.32 -6.81 -20.67
CA ARG A 236 12.53 -6.15 -21.97
C ARG A 236 11.39 -6.41 -22.94
N GLU A 237 10.91 -7.65 -23.01
CA GLU A 237 9.78 -8.00 -23.86
C GLU A 237 8.47 -7.33 -23.39
N SER A 238 8.24 -7.31 -22.07
CA SER A 238 7.06 -6.65 -21.49
C SER A 238 7.05 -5.14 -21.77
N LEU A 239 8.18 -4.45 -21.56
CA LEU A 239 8.32 -3.02 -21.85
C LEU A 239 8.19 -2.72 -23.35
N ARG A 240 8.70 -3.61 -24.22
CA ARG A 240 8.54 -3.48 -25.68
C ARG A 240 7.08 -3.56 -26.09
N LEU A 241 6.34 -4.55 -25.59
CA LEU A 241 4.92 -4.74 -25.90
C LEU A 241 4.07 -3.58 -25.35
N LEU A 242 4.30 -3.15 -24.12
CA LEU A 242 3.63 -1.99 -23.54
C LEU A 242 3.93 -0.71 -24.31
N SER A 243 5.18 -0.51 -24.73
CA SER A 243 5.57 0.62 -25.57
C SER A 243 4.83 0.64 -26.89
N MET A 244 4.65 -0.50 -27.55
CA MET A 244 3.87 -0.58 -28.79
C MET A 244 2.42 -0.16 -28.59
N GLN A 245 1.80 -0.52 -27.46
CA GLN A 245 0.43 -0.13 -27.12
C GLN A 245 0.31 1.37 -26.78
N GLU A 246 1.22 1.93 -25.99
CA GLU A 246 1.18 3.36 -25.65
C GLU A 246 1.51 4.25 -26.86
N VAL A 247 2.49 3.87 -27.69
CA VAL A 247 2.87 4.61 -28.89
C VAL A 247 1.76 4.57 -29.94
N SER A 248 1.08 3.43 -30.14
CA SER A 248 -0.07 3.37 -31.06
C SER A 248 -1.24 4.25 -30.60
N ALA A 249 -1.32 4.52 -29.30
CA ALA A 249 -2.26 5.47 -28.70
C ALA A 249 -1.72 6.93 -28.63
N GLY A 250 -0.62 7.25 -29.31
CA GLY A 250 -0.03 8.59 -29.36
C GLY A 250 0.68 9.06 -28.08
N ARG A 251 1.05 8.12 -27.19
CA ARG A 251 1.74 8.40 -25.92
C ARG A 251 3.21 8.03 -25.98
N LEU A 252 3.96 8.39 -24.93
CA LEU A 252 5.38 8.07 -24.81
C LEU A 252 5.58 6.54 -24.69
N PRO A 253 6.67 5.99 -25.26
CA PRO A 253 7.03 4.59 -25.02
C PRO A 253 7.31 4.34 -23.54
N VAL A 254 7.09 3.10 -23.11
CA VAL A 254 7.31 2.68 -21.72
C VAL A 254 8.73 2.16 -21.57
N HIS A 255 9.55 2.84 -20.74
CA HIS A 255 10.96 2.49 -20.55
C HIS A 255 11.29 1.95 -19.16
N MET A 256 10.36 2.02 -18.21
CA MET A 256 10.56 1.56 -16.84
C MET A 256 9.30 0.94 -16.25
N MET A 257 9.45 -0.12 -15.47
CA MET A 257 8.40 -0.73 -14.64
C MET A 257 8.71 -0.55 -13.16
N VAL A 258 7.72 -0.11 -12.37
CA VAL A 258 7.82 0.06 -10.92
C VAL A 258 6.73 -0.77 -10.24
N GLY A 259 7.12 -1.67 -9.34
CA GLY A 259 6.20 -2.53 -8.60
C GLY A 259 6.52 -2.73 -7.12
N GLY A 260 5.52 -3.14 -6.35
CA GLY A 260 5.55 -3.55 -4.94
C GLY A 260 5.55 -5.08 -4.78
N HIS A 261 4.68 -5.61 -3.90
CA HIS A 261 4.34 -7.04 -3.69
C HIS A 261 5.45 -7.96 -3.15
N SER A 262 6.66 -7.78 -3.68
CA SER A 262 7.86 -8.51 -3.31
C SER A 262 8.67 -7.70 -2.34
N VAL A 263 8.58 -8.06 -1.06
CA VAL A 263 9.39 -7.45 -0.01
C VAL A 263 10.88 -7.57 -0.34
N GLN A 264 11.55 -6.44 -0.40
CA GLN A 264 12.99 -6.36 -0.61
C GLN A 264 13.74 -6.63 0.69
N ALA A 265 14.73 -7.52 0.61
CA ALA A 265 15.58 -7.87 1.75
C ALA A 265 16.32 -6.63 2.29
N GLY A 266 16.33 -6.48 3.62
CA GLY A 266 16.99 -5.36 4.28
C GLY A 266 16.39 -3.98 3.96
N GLY A 267 15.16 -3.91 3.45
CA GLY A 267 14.47 -2.66 3.18
C GLY A 267 15.13 -1.78 2.10
N ALA A 268 15.93 -2.39 1.22
CA ALA A 268 16.56 -1.69 0.10
C ALA A 268 15.72 -1.84 -1.16
N ILE A 269 15.29 -0.72 -1.75
CA ILE A 269 14.60 -0.71 -3.06
C ILE A 269 15.53 -1.37 -4.09
N ALA A 270 14.99 -2.37 -4.80
CA ALA A 270 15.69 -3.01 -5.90
C ALA A 270 15.61 -2.12 -7.15
N VAL A 271 16.75 -1.93 -7.80
CA VAL A 271 16.85 -1.19 -9.07
C VAL A 271 17.65 -2.09 -10.00
N GLU A 272 16.93 -2.82 -10.86
CA GLU A 272 17.48 -3.89 -11.68
C GLU A 272 17.46 -3.49 -13.16
N CYS A 273 18.11 -4.31 -14.00
CA CYS A 273 18.07 -4.17 -15.46
C CYS A 273 18.46 -2.76 -15.95
N ASN A 274 19.58 -2.25 -15.45
CA ASN A 274 20.09 -0.90 -15.74
C ASN A 274 19.07 0.20 -15.42
N GLY A 275 18.28 0.02 -14.37
CA GLY A 275 17.29 1.00 -13.90
C GLY A 275 15.92 0.91 -14.56
N SER A 276 15.69 -0.04 -15.48
CA SER A 276 14.39 -0.22 -16.13
C SER A 276 13.36 -1.01 -15.29
N LEU A 277 13.77 -1.58 -14.16
CA LEU A 277 12.88 -2.23 -13.21
C LEU A 277 13.16 -1.78 -11.78
N VAL A 278 12.09 -1.46 -11.04
CA VAL A 278 12.15 -1.08 -9.64
C VAL A 278 11.22 -1.95 -8.80
N GLY A 279 11.78 -2.61 -7.78
CA GLY A 279 11.03 -3.28 -6.72
C GLY A 279 11.01 -2.41 -5.47
N ALA A 280 9.87 -1.79 -5.17
CA ALA A 280 9.73 -0.71 -4.19
C ALA A 280 9.10 -1.13 -2.85
N ASP A 281 8.59 -2.35 -2.72
CA ASP A 281 8.12 -2.87 -1.44
C ASP A 281 9.31 -3.19 -0.52
N VAL A 282 9.60 -2.30 0.42
CA VAL A 282 10.69 -2.46 1.39
C VAL A 282 10.24 -3.12 2.70
N GLY A 283 9.03 -3.67 2.76
CA GLY A 283 8.43 -4.09 4.02
C GLY A 283 8.17 -2.88 4.92
N LEU A 284 7.47 -1.89 4.38
CA LEU A 284 7.17 -0.62 5.07
C LEU A 284 6.31 -0.85 6.31
N SER A 285 5.28 -1.67 6.15
CA SER A 285 4.36 -2.06 7.22
C SER A 285 5.03 -2.90 8.29
N ARG A 286 4.81 -2.55 9.56
CA ARG A 286 5.28 -3.32 10.71
C ARG A 286 4.46 -4.59 10.95
N SER A 287 3.35 -4.76 10.24
CA SER A 287 2.41 -5.89 10.38
C SER A 287 2.77 -7.09 9.50
N VAL A 288 3.74 -6.96 8.59
CA VAL A 288 4.06 -8.00 7.60
C VAL A 288 5.02 -9.04 8.18
N TYR A 289 6.15 -8.59 8.74
CA TYR A 289 7.16 -9.46 9.35
C TYR A 289 7.78 -8.79 10.59
N LEU A 290 8.29 -9.60 11.53
CA LEU A 290 9.05 -9.08 12.69
C LEU A 290 10.29 -8.27 12.27
N SER A 291 10.84 -8.56 11.10
CA SER A 291 12.00 -7.88 10.53
C SER A 291 11.65 -6.66 9.66
N ALA A 292 10.36 -6.37 9.45
CA ALA A 292 9.88 -5.26 8.63
C ALA A 292 9.95 -3.90 9.35
N GLY A 293 9.30 -2.87 8.79
CA GLY A 293 9.25 -1.52 9.35
C GLY A 293 10.34 -0.58 8.83
N TYR A 294 10.82 -0.80 7.61
CA TYR A 294 11.68 0.15 6.90
C TYR A 294 10.85 1.32 6.36
N VAL A 295 11.49 2.42 6.00
CA VAL A 295 10.80 3.54 5.33
C VAL A 295 11.66 3.94 4.14
N ALA A 296 11.13 3.72 2.94
CA ALA A 296 11.74 4.14 1.69
C ALA A 296 10.64 4.41 0.66
N TYR A 297 10.96 5.27 -0.30
CA TYR A 297 10.14 5.55 -1.46
C TYR A 297 11.03 5.82 -2.66
N VAL A 298 10.46 5.80 -3.86
CA VAL A 298 11.17 6.08 -5.11
C VAL A 298 10.77 7.47 -5.57
N GLU A 299 11.74 8.32 -5.88
CA GLU A 299 11.51 9.55 -6.61
C GLU A 299 12.02 9.36 -8.05
N LEU A 300 11.17 9.67 -9.03
CA LEU A 300 11.47 9.51 -10.44
C LEU A 300 11.90 10.87 -10.97
N VAL A 301 13.19 11.01 -11.26
CA VAL A 301 13.82 12.28 -11.63
C VAL A 301 14.32 12.23 -13.07
N PRO A 302 14.26 13.34 -13.83
CA PRO A 302 14.86 13.38 -15.16
C PRO A 302 16.37 13.19 -15.06
N ASP A 303 16.93 12.37 -15.94
CA ASP A 303 18.37 12.29 -16.16
C ASP A 303 18.87 13.40 -17.10
N ALA A 304 20.17 13.40 -17.36
CA ALA A 304 20.81 14.38 -18.24
C ALA A 304 20.73 14.01 -19.73
N SER A 305 19.91 13.03 -20.13
CA SER A 305 19.74 12.67 -21.53
C SER A 305 18.89 13.70 -22.30
N ASP A 306 18.96 13.68 -23.62
CA ASP A 306 18.15 14.53 -24.50
C ASP A 306 17.40 13.66 -25.54
N PRO A 307 16.06 13.54 -25.45
CA PRO A 307 15.19 14.11 -24.43
C PRO A 307 15.36 13.42 -23.06
N PRO A 308 15.15 14.15 -21.93
CA PRO A 308 15.32 13.59 -20.59
C PRO A 308 14.44 12.37 -20.32
N ARG A 309 15.02 11.33 -19.72
CA ARG A 309 14.31 10.14 -19.29
C ARG A 309 14.23 10.10 -17.77
N LEU A 310 13.12 9.58 -17.25
CA LEU A 310 13.01 9.38 -15.81
C LEU A 310 13.86 8.19 -15.38
N VAL A 311 14.69 8.41 -14.37
CA VAL A 311 15.45 7.40 -13.63
C VAL A 311 14.94 7.29 -12.20
N ALA A 312 15.02 6.08 -11.65
CA ALA A 312 14.59 5.81 -10.29
C ALA A 312 15.65 6.22 -9.28
N GLN A 313 15.29 7.11 -8.35
CA GLN A 313 16.13 7.51 -7.23
C GLN A 313 15.49 7.03 -5.91
N PRO A 314 15.96 5.90 -5.36
CA PRO A 314 15.56 5.46 -4.03
C PRO A 314 15.87 6.52 -2.96
N ARG A 315 14.90 6.79 -2.09
CA ARG A 315 15.02 7.69 -0.94
C ARG A 315 14.88 6.87 0.34
N TYR A 316 15.81 7.06 1.26
CA TYR A 316 15.84 6.37 2.56
C TYR A 316 15.91 7.41 3.69
N PRO A 317 14.76 7.95 4.16
CA PRO A 317 14.75 9.00 5.17
C PRO A 317 15.50 8.69 6.47
N PHE A 318 15.62 7.40 6.84
CA PHE A 318 16.35 6.96 8.02
C PHE A 318 17.70 6.28 7.71
N GLY A 319 18.11 6.26 6.44
CA GLY A 319 19.27 5.51 5.96
C GLY A 319 18.90 4.14 5.38
N ARG A 320 19.68 3.70 4.37
CA ARG A 320 19.47 2.41 3.70
C ARG A 320 19.73 1.28 4.69
N GLY A 321 18.81 0.31 4.77
CA GLY A 321 18.93 -0.81 5.72
C GLY A 321 18.57 -0.46 7.16
N VAL A 322 18.14 0.77 7.44
CA VAL A 322 17.79 1.22 8.78
C VAL A 322 16.28 1.18 8.96
N ARG A 323 15.82 0.46 10.00
CA ARG A 323 14.41 0.45 10.38
C ARG A 323 14.04 1.79 11.01
N ALA A 324 12.88 2.30 10.62
CA ALA A 324 12.42 3.58 11.13
C ALA A 324 11.91 3.44 12.58
N PRO A 325 12.17 4.40 13.47
CA PRO A 325 11.58 4.43 14.80
C PRO A 325 10.04 4.38 14.72
N ALA A 326 9.42 3.67 15.65
CA ALA A 326 7.98 3.56 15.74
C ALA A 326 7.55 3.30 17.19
N PRO A 327 6.37 3.79 17.60
CA PRO A 327 5.75 3.34 18.85
C PRO A 327 5.40 1.85 18.74
N SER A 328 5.20 1.20 19.89
CA SER A 328 4.72 -0.19 19.92
C SER A 328 3.42 -0.32 19.13
N LEU A 329 3.29 -1.39 18.34
CA LEU A 329 2.04 -1.73 17.62
C LEU A 329 0.85 -1.95 18.57
N LEU A 330 1.11 -2.18 19.86
CA LEU A 330 0.13 -2.52 20.90
C LEU A 330 -0.56 -1.31 21.55
N GLY A 331 -0.56 -0.13 20.93
CA GLY A 331 -1.11 1.10 21.52
C GLY A 331 -2.49 1.51 20.98
N GLY A 332 -3.54 1.33 21.79
CA GLY A 332 -4.84 2.01 21.66
C GLY A 332 -5.95 1.24 20.91
N PRO A 333 -7.23 1.48 21.26
CA PRO A 333 -8.36 0.82 20.60
C PRO A 333 -8.46 1.22 19.12
N VAL A 334 -8.78 0.25 18.25
CA VAL A 334 -9.10 0.54 16.85
C VAL A 334 -10.44 1.26 16.81
N GLN A 335 -10.45 2.48 16.27
CA GLN A 335 -11.69 3.23 16.12
C GLN A 335 -12.51 2.68 14.96
N PRO A 336 -13.86 2.65 15.10
CA PRO A 336 -14.73 2.22 14.03
C PRO A 336 -14.59 3.10 12.79
N PRO A 337 -14.94 2.58 11.60
CA PRO A 337 -14.95 3.36 10.38
C PRO A 337 -15.89 4.56 10.51
N ARG A 338 -15.49 5.69 9.94
CA ARG A 338 -16.35 6.85 9.80
C ARG A 338 -16.86 6.84 8.37
N CYS A 339 -18.18 6.92 8.16
CA CYS A 339 -18.67 7.27 6.84
C CYS A 339 -18.23 8.71 6.53
N THR A 340 -17.20 8.84 5.70
CA THR A 340 -16.76 10.13 5.17
C THR A 340 -17.45 10.37 3.84
N GLN A 341 -17.58 11.63 3.43
CA GLN A 341 -18.11 11.95 2.09
C GLN A 341 -17.17 11.48 0.95
N ALA A 342 -15.90 11.17 1.28
CA ALA A 342 -14.86 10.81 0.33
C ALA A 342 -14.96 9.33 -0.12
N VAL A 343 -15.21 8.41 0.82
CA VAL A 343 -15.61 7.03 0.51
C VAL A 343 -17.14 7.01 0.58
N ARG A 344 -17.81 7.21 -0.57
CA ARG A 344 -19.29 7.35 -0.63
C ARG A 344 -20.00 6.17 0.05
N CYS A 345 -20.29 6.27 1.33
CA CYS A 345 -21.35 5.50 1.95
C CYS A 345 -22.69 5.94 1.32
N PRO A 346 -23.62 5.02 1.05
CA PRO A 346 -25.00 5.44 0.78
C PRO A 346 -25.49 6.28 1.97
N SER A 347 -25.98 7.50 1.71
CA SER A 347 -26.72 8.26 2.70
C SER A 347 -27.85 7.37 3.24
N PRO A 348 -28.20 7.43 4.54
CA PRO A 348 -29.44 6.83 4.99
C PRO A 348 -30.55 7.46 4.13
N ALA A 349 -31.28 6.62 3.41
CA ALA A 349 -32.44 7.05 2.64
C ALA A 349 -33.30 7.92 3.54
N GLY A 350 -33.67 9.10 3.03
CA GLY A 350 -34.25 10.18 3.79
C GLY A 350 -35.34 9.72 4.75
N GLY A 351 -35.20 10.15 6.01
CA GLY A 351 -36.28 10.11 6.97
C GLY A 351 -37.46 10.92 6.43
N GLY A 352 -38.46 10.22 5.92
CA GLY A 352 -39.80 10.76 5.82
C GLY A 352 -40.33 10.91 7.24
N ASN A 353 -40.65 12.14 7.63
CA ASN A 353 -41.48 12.44 8.79
C ASN A 353 -42.69 11.51 8.82
N ARG A 354 -42.72 10.59 9.78
CA ARG A 354 -43.96 10.07 10.33
C ARG A 354 -43.93 10.27 11.84
N GLU A 355 -44.63 11.32 12.21
CA GLU A 355 -45.20 11.59 13.53
C GLU A 355 -45.75 10.27 14.12
N LEU A 356 -45.09 9.76 15.16
CA LEU A 356 -45.63 8.66 15.97
C LEU A 356 -46.15 9.28 17.26
N ALA A 357 -47.47 9.46 17.26
CA ALA A 357 -48.28 9.87 18.38
C ALA A 357 -48.13 8.92 19.58
N ALA A 358 -48.45 9.48 20.74
CA ALA A 358 -48.28 8.93 22.07
C ALA A 358 -48.87 7.53 22.32
N LEU A 359 -48.20 6.84 23.25
CA LEU A 359 -48.55 5.59 23.94
C LEU A 359 -50.04 5.43 24.33
N PRO A 360 -50.46 4.18 24.57
CA PRO A 360 -50.76 3.84 25.96
C PRO A 360 -50.10 2.55 26.48
N ARG A 361 -49.84 2.58 27.80
CA ARG A 361 -49.37 1.47 28.64
C ARG A 361 -50.43 0.38 28.84
N ALA A 362 -50.01 -0.88 28.81
CA ALA A 362 -50.41 -2.02 29.67
C ALA A 362 -49.61 -3.25 29.18
N GLY A 363 -49.11 -4.20 29.95
CA GLY A 363 -49.26 -4.54 31.36
C GLY A 363 -48.23 -5.64 31.71
N ARG A 364 -48.15 -5.95 33.01
CA ARG A 364 -47.20 -6.86 33.66
C ARG A 364 -47.26 -8.30 33.11
N GLY A 365 -46.09 -8.96 33.09
CA GLY A 365 -45.96 -10.41 33.03
C GLY A 365 -44.56 -10.81 33.50
N ASN A 366 -44.51 -11.50 34.62
CA ASN A 366 -43.34 -11.89 35.41
C ASN A 366 -43.12 -13.40 35.21
N GLU A 367 -41.89 -13.86 35.00
CA GLU A 367 -41.36 -15.23 35.30
C GLU A 367 -39.92 -15.29 34.73
N ARG A 368 -38.83 -15.22 35.51
CA ARG A 368 -38.21 -16.15 36.48
C ARG A 368 -37.91 -17.57 35.97
N SER A 369 -36.63 -17.79 35.65
CA SER A 369 -35.71 -18.86 36.11
C SER A 369 -34.72 -19.18 34.97
N GLY A 370 -33.43 -19.47 35.15
CA GLY A 370 -32.58 -19.60 36.32
C GLY A 370 -31.32 -20.38 35.91
N SER A 371 -30.13 -19.96 36.38
CA SER A 371 -28.85 -20.71 36.54
C SER A 371 -28.21 -21.36 35.28
N ALA A 372 -26.90 -21.44 35.06
CA ALA A 372 -25.65 -21.24 35.81
C ALA A 372 -24.57 -20.86 34.74
N GLY A 373 -23.52 -20.07 34.97
CA GLY A 373 -22.56 -20.14 36.05
C GLY A 373 -21.52 -21.23 35.75
N LEU A 374 -20.39 -20.90 35.10
CA LEU A 374 -19.07 -21.50 35.33
C LEU A 374 -17.95 -20.74 34.59
N LEU A 375 -16.87 -20.54 35.33
CA LEU A 375 -15.68 -19.76 35.08
C LEU A 375 -14.65 -20.47 34.17
N ALA A 376 -13.76 -19.66 33.60
CA ALA A 376 -12.57 -19.98 32.78
C ALA A 376 -11.57 -20.96 33.45
N PRO A 377 -10.53 -21.49 32.75
CA PRO A 377 -9.34 -20.67 32.42
C PRO A 377 -8.57 -21.00 31.11
N HIS A 378 -7.83 -19.98 30.66
CA HIS A 378 -6.48 -19.95 30.07
C HIS A 378 -5.85 -21.22 29.46
N TYR A 379 -5.51 -21.15 28.16
CA TYR A 379 -4.26 -21.72 27.63
C TYR A 379 -3.63 -20.75 26.62
N HIS A 380 -2.67 -19.96 27.10
CA HIS A 380 -1.57 -19.43 26.30
C HIS A 380 -0.36 -20.35 26.48
N LEU A 381 0.52 -20.35 25.48
CA LEU A 381 1.90 -20.86 25.49
C LEU A 381 2.08 -22.32 25.02
N LEU A 382 2.51 -22.48 23.76
CA LEU A 382 3.59 -23.37 23.28
C LEU A 382 3.43 -23.61 21.77
N PHE A 383 4.10 -22.82 20.92
CA PHE A 383 4.64 -23.26 19.63
C PHE A 383 5.66 -22.23 19.14
N VAL A 384 6.81 -22.21 19.82
CA VAL A 384 8.06 -21.67 19.29
C VAL A 384 9.08 -22.80 19.50
N LEU A 385 9.84 -23.11 18.45
CA LEU A 385 10.92 -24.11 18.33
C LEU A 385 10.55 -25.48 17.71
N ALA A 386 10.45 -25.52 16.37
CA ALA A 386 10.92 -26.62 15.50
C ALA A 386 10.85 -26.11 14.05
N GLY A 387 11.94 -25.71 13.41
CA GLY A 387 12.79 -26.65 12.67
C GLY A 387 13.68 -25.91 11.68
N LEU A 388 14.70 -25.23 12.19
CA LEU A 388 15.92 -24.93 11.42
C LEU A 388 16.84 -26.14 11.58
N SER A 389 16.88 -27.03 10.59
CA SER A 389 18.02 -27.93 10.27
C SER A 389 17.61 -28.97 9.21
N LEU A 390 17.68 -28.63 7.92
CA LEU A 390 17.96 -29.64 6.88
C LEU A 390 18.46 -29.00 5.57
N VAL A 391 19.58 -28.29 5.65
CA VAL A 391 20.45 -28.07 4.48
C VAL A 391 21.85 -28.46 4.94
N CYS A 392 22.55 -29.24 4.10
CA CYS A 392 23.87 -29.85 4.29
C CYS A 392 23.89 -31.24 4.96
N LEU A 393 23.60 -32.29 4.18
CA LEU A 393 24.30 -33.59 4.34
C LEU A 393 24.05 -34.59 3.19
N VAL A 394 24.34 -34.23 1.93
CA VAL A 394 24.73 -35.25 0.93
C VAL A 394 25.81 -34.67 0.01
N ARG A 395 27.06 -34.67 0.49
CA ARG A 395 28.26 -34.78 -0.36
C ARG A 395 29.43 -35.26 0.50
N LEU A 396 30.09 -36.30 0.00
CA LEU A 396 31.43 -36.81 0.35
C LEU A 396 31.56 -37.84 1.48
N ARG A 397 31.56 -39.13 1.09
CA ARG A 397 32.49 -40.20 1.51
C ARG A 397 32.15 -41.45 0.66
N ARG A 398 33.03 -42.13 -0.07
CA ARG A 398 34.47 -42.37 0.01
C ARG A 398 35.03 -42.72 -1.39
N ARG A 399 36.23 -42.20 -1.72
CA ARG A 399 37.22 -42.90 -2.57
C ARG A 399 38.10 -43.76 -1.66
N ARG A 400 38.49 -44.97 -2.08
CA ARG A 400 39.88 -45.49 -2.08
C ARG A 400 39.98 -46.87 -2.79
N PRO A 401 41.19 -47.31 -3.20
CA PRO A 401 41.43 -48.00 -4.48
C PRO A 401 42.10 -49.39 -4.36
N THR A 402 42.09 -50.16 -5.46
CA THR A 402 43.04 -51.22 -5.91
C THR A 402 42.62 -51.58 -7.35
N GLY A 403 43.40 -51.79 -8.40
CA GLY A 403 44.79 -52.20 -8.60
C GLY A 403 44.80 -53.28 -9.70
N GLY A 404 45.55 -53.09 -10.80
CA GLY A 404 45.77 -54.08 -11.89
C GLY A 404 45.74 -53.46 -13.30
N ARG A 405 46.90 -53.13 -13.90
CA ARG A 405 47.63 -53.87 -14.97
C ARG A 405 46.75 -54.16 -16.21
N HIS A 406 47.10 -53.87 -17.47
CA HIS A 406 48.40 -53.82 -18.16
C HIS A 406 48.27 -53.20 -19.57
N ARG A 407 49.37 -52.57 -20.06
CA ARG A 407 49.91 -52.48 -21.45
C ARG A 407 48.96 -51.99 -22.57
N GLY A 408 49.23 -50.88 -23.28
CA GLY A 408 50.35 -50.64 -24.22
C GLY A 408 49.74 -50.61 -25.63
N VAL A 409 49.86 -49.57 -26.46
CA VAL A 409 50.94 -49.27 -27.42
C VAL A 409 50.42 -48.12 -28.33
N CYS A 410 51.36 -47.32 -28.84
CA CYS A 410 51.38 -46.38 -30.00
C CYS A 410 50.08 -46.24 -30.83
N GLY A 411 49.64 -45.04 -31.23
CA GLY A 411 50.40 -44.07 -32.03
C GLY A 411 50.07 -44.26 -33.51
N HIS A 412 49.14 -43.46 -34.03
CA HIS A 412 49.16 -42.86 -35.36
C HIS A 412 48.15 -41.73 -35.45
#